data_AF-A0AAV4TC96-F1
#
_entry.id   AF-A0AAV4TC96-F1
#
_cell.length_a   1.000
_cell.length_b   1.000
_cell.length_c   1.000
_cell.angle_alpha   90.00
_cell.angle_beta   90.00
_cell.angle_gamma   90.00
#
_symmetry.space_group_name_H-M   'P 1'
#
loop_
_entity.id
_entity.type
_entity.pdbx_description
1 polymer ?
#
loop_
_entity_poly.entity_id
_entity_poly.type
_entity_poly.pdbx_seq_one_letter_code
_entity_poly.pdbx_strand_id
1 'polypeptide(L)'
;MHWSFILVFAVLATLIFIAEVSPLEPSGSNTCTKSVSYTKTQTVTYIVSASKSYTTWCASLPPRCTKYRTYYYTKSRIESNTEQKIVRYCCSGYLQEDDHCTPICTSSCNNQGTCVSPNICDCNAGWMGSTCSTKCPEGRYGKGCSNKCVCKNGATCNKVDGSCLCTSGWQGSNCGSKCNEGRFGQNCTQSCKCKNGAKCNAVDGSCDCPPGYKGKTCEELCGNGKWGKSCFQNCSCMNGAKCLSATGQCICTPGWQGSNCDSKCDEGRFGQSCSESCKCKNGAQCNAVDGSCDCPPGYKGKTTRLFIDAKSGKLLVRERTSILTLLESVKRNGVICRRFVM
;
A
#
# COMPACT_ATOMS: atom_id res chain seq x y z
N MET A 1 68.49 39.98 -28.12
CA MET A 1 69.16 38.65 -28.14
C MET A 1 69.30 38.23 -26.68
N HIS A 2 68.39 37.45 -26.07
CA HIS A 2 68.13 36.01 -26.29
C HIS A 2 69.41 35.24 -25.88
N TRP A 3 69.57 34.67 -24.68
CA TRP A 3 69.05 33.40 -24.10
C TRP A 3 69.50 33.32 -22.60
N SER A 4 69.04 32.47 -21.66
CA SER A 4 67.82 31.66 -21.48
C SER A 4 67.74 30.97 -20.08
N PHE A 5 66.56 30.97 -19.44
CA PHE A 5 65.98 29.93 -18.54
C PHE A 5 66.59 29.49 -17.17
N ILE A 6 65.71 29.53 -16.14
CA ILE A 6 65.54 28.66 -14.94
C ILE A 6 66.53 28.79 -13.75
N LEU A 7 66.02 29.31 -12.62
CA LEU A 7 65.88 28.53 -11.35
C LEU A 7 64.96 29.24 -10.32
N VAL A 8 63.73 28.73 -10.25
CA VAL A 8 62.79 28.67 -9.11
C VAL A 8 63.18 29.40 -7.81
N PHE A 9 62.53 30.52 -7.48
CA PHE A 9 62.26 30.96 -6.09
C PHE A 9 61.02 31.89 -6.00
N ALA A 10 59.85 31.38 -6.37
CA ALA A 10 58.58 32.00 -5.99
C ALA A 10 58.14 31.49 -4.61
N VAL A 11 58.81 31.95 -3.55
CA VAL A 11 58.37 31.67 -2.18
C VAL A 11 57.14 32.53 -1.88
N LEU A 12 55.97 31.95 -2.09
CA LEU A 12 54.70 32.47 -1.60
C LEU A 12 54.76 32.56 -0.07
N ALA A 13 55.11 33.75 0.43
CA ALA A 13 54.96 34.12 1.84
C ALA A 13 53.46 34.24 2.17
N THR A 14 52.79 33.09 2.25
CA THR A 14 51.46 32.98 2.83
C THR A 14 51.60 33.21 4.33
N LEU A 15 51.30 34.44 4.75
CA LEU A 15 51.16 34.78 6.17
C LEU A 15 50.00 33.97 6.74
N ILE A 16 50.31 32.83 7.33
CA ILE A 16 49.37 32.11 8.19
C ILE A 16 49.19 32.98 9.44
N PHE A 17 48.16 33.82 9.41
CA PHE A 17 47.59 34.41 10.60
C PHE A 17 47.03 33.27 11.45
N ILE A 18 47.86 32.74 12.35
CA ILE A 18 47.38 31.93 13.47
C ILE A 18 46.67 32.91 14.39
N ALA A 19 45.36 33.09 14.18
CA ALA A 19 44.53 33.70 15.19
C ALA A 19 44.65 32.84 16.46
N GLU A 20 44.99 33.46 17.59
CA GLU A 20 44.89 32.80 18.89
C GLU A 20 43.40 32.56 19.16
N VAL A 21 42.90 31.40 18.72
CA VAL A 21 41.52 30.96 18.98
C VAL A 21 41.42 30.69 20.47
N SER A 22 41.03 31.71 21.22
CA SER A 22 40.63 31.57 22.61
C SER A 22 39.51 30.52 22.67
N PRO A 23 39.62 29.46 23.49
CA PRO A 23 38.55 28.48 23.59
C PRO A 23 37.25 29.17 24.01
N LEU A 24 36.17 28.90 23.28
CA LEU A 24 34.84 29.43 23.56
C LEU A 24 34.47 29.04 25.02
N GLU A 25 34.21 30.03 25.88
CA GLU A 25 33.80 29.78 27.27
C GLU A 25 32.31 29.40 27.27
N PRO A 26 31.93 28.18 27.71
CA PRO A 26 30.59 27.64 27.51
C PRO A 26 29.52 28.52 28.16
N SER A 27 28.45 28.76 27.40
CA SER A 27 27.44 29.76 27.73
C SER A 27 26.01 29.22 27.57
N GLY A 28 25.14 29.56 28.52
CA GLY A 28 23.72 29.19 28.50
C GLY A 28 23.34 28.11 29.51
N SER A 29 22.48 27.17 29.09
CA SER A 29 21.92 26.13 29.97
C SER A 29 22.96 25.06 30.33
N ASN A 30 22.85 24.49 31.54
CA ASN A 30 23.76 23.46 32.08
C ASN A 30 25.25 23.89 32.17
N THR A 31 25.50 25.20 32.21
CA THR A 31 26.82 25.78 32.51
C THR A 31 26.96 25.95 34.03
N CYS A 32 28.03 25.39 34.59
CA CYS A 32 28.45 25.52 35.98
C CYS A 32 29.65 26.47 36.10
N THR A 33 29.89 27.01 37.30
CA THR A 33 31.03 27.91 37.59
C THR A 33 31.85 27.41 38.77
N LYS A 34 33.17 27.68 38.74
CA LYS A 34 34.09 27.44 39.86
C LYS A 34 35.04 28.62 40.04
N SER A 35 35.35 28.96 41.29
CA SER A 35 36.41 29.90 41.64
C SER A 35 37.76 29.19 41.62
N VAL A 36 38.67 29.59 40.72
CA VAL A 36 40.07 29.15 40.72
C VAL A 36 40.96 30.30 41.17
N SER A 37 41.88 30.01 42.09
CA SER A 37 42.92 30.94 42.52
C SER A 37 44.11 30.88 41.57
N TYR A 38 44.56 32.02 41.04
CA TYR A 38 45.79 32.11 40.26
C TYR A 38 46.80 33.05 40.91
N THR A 39 48.07 32.70 40.80
CA THR A 39 49.17 33.45 41.41
C THR A 39 49.73 34.44 40.40
N LYS A 40 49.52 35.72 40.66
CA LYS A 40 50.02 36.84 39.86
C LYS A 40 51.29 37.38 40.50
N THR A 41 52.40 37.29 39.78
CA THR A 41 53.66 37.86 40.22
C THR A 41 53.70 39.36 39.94
N GLN A 42 54.13 40.13 40.93
CA GLN A 42 54.33 41.58 40.83
C GLN A 42 55.73 41.93 41.35
N THR A 43 56.48 42.69 40.56
CA THR A 43 57.80 43.18 40.95
C THR A 43 57.63 44.39 41.86
N VAL A 44 57.93 44.23 43.15
CA VAL A 44 57.87 45.29 44.15
C VAL A 44 59.27 45.88 44.32
N THR A 45 59.38 47.20 44.17
CA THR A 45 60.64 47.95 44.37
C THR A 45 60.71 48.52 45.78
N TYR A 46 61.88 48.42 46.39
CA TYR A 46 62.16 48.94 47.73
C TYR A 46 63.55 49.58 47.78
N ILE A 47 63.72 50.56 48.66
CA ILE A 47 64.97 51.32 48.79
C ILE A 47 65.84 50.65 49.86
N VAL A 48 67.12 50.45 49.56
CA VAL A 48 68.14 50.05 50.54
C VAL A 48 69.26 51.08 50.59
N SER A 49 69.83 51.29 51.76
CA SER A 49 70.98 52.17 51.99
C SER A 49 72.26 51.38 52.18
N ALA A 50 73.35 51.80 51.54
CA ALA A 50 74.71 51.33 51.85
C ALA A 50 75.64 52.53 52.06
N SER A 51 76.49 52.45 53.08
CA SER A 51 77.45 53.50 53.41
C SER A 51 78.78 53.25 52.71
N LYS A 52 79.29 54.22 51.96
CA LYS A 52 80.66 54.17 51.40
C LYS A 52 81.53 55.23 52.07
N SER A 53 82.69 54.80 52.55
CA SER A 53 83.72 55.68 53.08
C SER A 53 84.40 56.48 51.96
N TYR A 54 84.65 57.76 52.20
CA TYR A 54 85.47 58.62 51.36
C TYR A 54 86.35 59.52 52.24
N THR A 55 87.55 59.83 51.76
CA THR A 55 88.52 60.60 52.52
C THR A 55 88.38 62.08 52.19
N THR A 56 88.26 62.94 53.20
CA THR A 56 88.15 64.40 53.04
C THR A 56 89.14 65.12 53.94
N TRP A 57 89.43 66.38 53.62
CA TRP A 57 90.37 67.19 54.39
C TRP A 57 89.77 67.61 55.73
N CYS A 58 90.59 67.64 56.78
CA CYS A 58 90.21 68.06 58.13
C CYS A 58 91.43 68.60 58.88
N ALA A 59 91.20 69.37 59.95
CA ALA A 59 92.27 70.01 60.73
C ALA A 59 93.05 69.05 61.67
N SER A 60 92.66 67.79 61.75
CA SER A 60 93.39 66.73 62.48
C SER A 60 94.71 66.40 61.78
N LEU A 61 95.75 65.98 62.50
CA LEU A 61 97.00 65.49 61.91
C LEU A 61 97.01 63.94 61.92
N PRO A 62 97.16 63.26 60.76
CA PRO A 62 97.30 63.78 59.40
C PRO A 62 95.98 64.35 58.82
N PRO A 63 96.03 65.33 57.88
CA PRO A 63 94.90 66.16 57.46
C PRO A 63 93.91 65.49 56.51
N ARG A 64 93.53 64.24 56.82
CA ARG A 64 92.62 63.40 56.05
C ARG A 64 91.76 62.56 56.99
N CYS A 65 90.49 62.93 57.11
CA CYS A 65 89.50 62.20 57.89
C CYS A 65 88.65 61.32 56.98
N THR A 66 88.38 60.10 57.41
CA THR A 66 87.37 59.23 56.79
C THR A 66 85.98 59.74 57.13
N LYS A 67 85.21 60.15 56.12
CA LYS A 67 83.77 60.38 56.25
C LYS A 67 82.99 59.29 55.54
N TYR A 68 81.77 59.08 55.98
CA TYR A 68 80.85 58.12 55.40
C TYR A 68 79.77 58.86 54.61
N ARG A 69 79.48 58.39 53.40
CA ARG A 69 78.37 58.88 52.58
C ARG A 69 77.39 57.74 52.36
N THR A 70 76.15 57.94 52.78
CA THR A 70 75.05 57.03 52.49
C THR A 70 74.66 57.14 51.02
N TYR A 71 74.63 56.01 50.33
CA TYR A 71 74.09 55.87 48.99
C TYR A 71 72.82 55.01 49.07
N TYR A 72 71.76 55.49 48.44
CA TYR A 72 70.51 54.76 48.31
C TYR A 72 70.48 54.03 46.96
N TYR A 73 70.04 52.78 46.97
CA TYR A 73 69.90 51.93 45.79
C TYR A 73 68.52 51.30 45.80
N THR A 74 67.85 51.31 44.65
CA THR A 74 66.59 50.58 44.48
C THR A 74 66.90 49.11 44.26
N LYS A 75 66.31 48.23 45.06
CA LYS A 75 66.25 46.78 44.81
C LYS A 75 64.82 46.40 44.45
N SER A 76 64.68 45.36 43.65
CA SER A 76 63.39 44.71 43.39
C SER A 76 63.34 43.35 44.09
N ARG A 77 62.12 42.94 44.47
CA ARG A 77 61.79 41.55 44.78
C ARG A 77 60.51 41.18 44.03
N ILE A 78 60.36 39.89 43.74
CA ILE A 78 59.11 39.37 43.18
C ILE A 78 58.22 39.00 44.36
N GLU A 79 57.06 39.62 44.43
CA GLU A 79 55.97 39.21 45.32
C GLU A 79 54.89 38.50 44.49
N SER A 80 54.13 37.63 45.12
CA SER A 80 53.10 36.82 44.49
C SER A 80 51.77 37.07 45.17
N ASN A 81 50.82 37.70 44.47
CA ASN A 81 49.46 37.89 44.96
C ASN A 81 48.55 36.78 44.41
N THR A 82 47.61 36.30 45.21
CA THR A 82 46.65 35.27 44.80
C THR A 82 45.31 35.92 44.48
N GLU A 83 45.00 36.02 43.18
CA GLU A 83 43.73 36.56 42.68
C GLU A 83 42.75 35.40 42.39
N GLN A 84 41.44 35.63 42.56
CA GLN A 84 40.40 34.63 42.24
C GLN A 84 39.77 34.94 40.87
N LYS A 85 39.74 33.96 39.96
CA LYS A 85 38.98 34.01 38.70
C LYS A 85 37.81 33.03 38.77
N ILE A 86 36.63 33.45 38.32
CA ILE A 86 35.51 32.55 38.05
C ILE A 86 35.70 31.94 36.66
N VAL A 87 35.65 30.62 36.56
CA VAL A 87 35.75 29.87 35.29
C VAL A 87 34.46 29.09 35.06
N ARG A 88 33.92 29.19 33.84
CA ARG A 88 32.76 28.43 33.36
C ARG A 88 33.17 27.05 32.85
N TYR A 89 32.32 26.05 33.05
CA TYR A 89 32.49 24.69 32.53
C TYR A 89 31.12 23.98 32.49
N CYS A 90 30.96 22.94 31.69
CA CYS A 90 29.70 22.18 31.67
C CYS A 90 29.47 21.42 32.97
N CYS A 91 28.23 21.42 33.47
CA CYS A 91 27.84 20.71 34.67
C CYS A 91 28.02 19.18 34.53
N SER A 92 28.11 18.47 35.66
CA SER A 92 28.33 17.01 35.68
C SER A 92 27.31 16.25 34.81
N GLY A 93 27.82 15.39 33.92
CA GLY A 93 26.99 14.65 32.97
C GLY A 93 26.74 15.36 31.62
N TYR A 94 27.30 16.55 31.43
CA TYR A 94 27.28 17.27 30.15
C TYR A 94 28.71 17.39 29.57
N LEU A 95 28.83 17.29 28.24
CA LEU A 95 30.05 17.52 27.48
C LEU A 95 29.98 18.92 26.83
N GLN A 96 31.12 19.56 26.64
CA GLN A 96 31.19 20.81 25.87
C GLN A 96 31.36 20.48 24.39
N GLU A 97 30.38 20.87 23.57
CA GLU A 97 30.45 20.91 22.11
C GLU A 97 30.35 22.38 21.69
N ASP A 98 31.45 22.93 21.17
CA ASP A 98 31.66 24.35 20.92
C ASP A 98 31.38 25.23 22.16
N ASP A 99 30.32 26.05 22.13
CA ASP A 99 29.87 26.93 23.22
C ASP A 99 28.72 26.31 24.05
N HIS A 100 28.24 25.11 23.67
CA HIS A 100 27.06 24.49 24.26
C HIS A 100 27.39 23.25 25.10
N CYS A 101 26.63 23.05 26.18
CA CYS A 101 26.74 21.88 27.04
C CYS A 101 25.69 20.83 26.65
N THR A 102 26.10 19.77 25.95
CA THR A 102 25.23 18.67 25.50
C THR A 102 25.22 17.50 26.50
N PRO A 103 24.06 16.89 26.78
CA PRO A 103 23.97 15.83 27.79
C PRO A 103 24.60 14.52 27.32
N ILE A 104 25.28 13.82 28.23
CA ILE A 104 25.91 12.52 27.97
C ILE A 104 24.90 11.40 28.27
N CYS A 105 24.57 10.58 27.27
CA CYS A 105 23.72 9.41 27.42
C CYS A 105 24.46 8.10 27.13
N THR A 106 24.19 7.08 27.94
CA THR A 106 24.63 5.70 27.70
C THR A 106 24.22 5.23 26.31
N SER A 107 25.18 4.69 25.56
CA SER A 107 25.01 4.15 24.19
C SER A 107 24.38 5.12 23.18
N SER A 108 24.47 6.44 23.39
CA SER A 108 23.87 7.48 22.52
C SER A 108 22.40 7.19 22.18
N CYS A 109 21.62 6.70 23.15
CA CYS A 109 20.22 6.31 22.97
C CYS A 109 19.99 5.31 21.82
N ASN A 110 21.00 4.48 21.50
CA ASN A 110 21.05 3.52 20.39
C ASN A 110 20.70 4.12 19.00
N ASN A 111 20.87 5.45 18.82
CA ASN A 111 20.39 6.21 17.66
C ASN A 111 18.87 6.10 17.42
N GLN A 112 18.09 5.69 18.44
CA GLN A 112 16.62 5.57 18.42
C GLN A 112 15.94 6.59 19.35
N GLY A 113 16.63 7.68 19.69
CA GLY A 113 16.12 8.78 20.49
C GLY A 113 17.16 9.90 20.61
N THR A 114 16.78 11.00 21.26
CA THR A 114 17.67 12.12 21.57
C THR A 114 18.04 12.12 23.05
N CYS A 115 19.27 12.53 23.38
CA CYS A 115 19.66 12.71 24.78
C CYS A 115 19.13 14.08 25.25
N VAL A 116 18.26 14.10 26.27
CA VAL A 116 17.64 15.33 26.78
C VAL A 116 18.19 15.77 28.14
N SER A 117 18.78 14.84 28.88
CA SER A 117 19.44 15.06 30.17
C SER A 117 20.42 13.89 30.42
N PRO A 118 21.39 13.97 31.34
CA PRO A 118 22.40 12.93 31.50
C PRO A 118 21.76 11.56 31.78
N ASN A 119 22.05 10.60 30.90
CA ASN A 119 21.43 9.26 30.88
C ASN A 119 19.89 9.21 30.75
N ILE A 120 19.23 10.29 30.32
CA ILE A 120 17.80 10.32 30.01
C ILE A 120 17.62 10.49 28.50
N CYS A 121 17.20 9.41 27.86
CA CYS A 121 16.86 9.37 26.45
C CYS A 121 15.37 9.63 26.21
N ASP A 122 15.10 10.50 25.24
CA ASP A 122 13.76 10.77 24.71
C ASP A 122 13.59 9.99 23.40
N CYS A 123 12.91 8.84 23.48
CA CYS A 123 12.88 7.88 22.38
C CYS A 123 12.05 8.34 21.18
N ASN A 124 12.50 7.96 19.99
CA ASN A 124 11.74 8.08 18.75
C ASN A 124 10.48 7.21 18.81
N ALA A 125 9.45 7.58 18.04
CA ALA A 125 8.22 6.80 17.96
C ALA A 125 8.49 5.37 17.45
N GLY A 126 7.89 4.37 18.12
CA GLY A 126 8.17 2.95 17.87
C GLY A 126 9.21 2.31 18.80
N TRP A 127 9.84 3.10 19.69
CA TRP A 127 10.84 2.63 20.65
C TRP A 127 10.54 3.06 22.09
N MET A 128 11.08 2.30 23.05
CA MET A 128 10.97 2.51 24.49
C MET A 128 12.18 1.93 25.25
N GLY A 129 12.17 2.11 26.57
CA GLY A 129 13.26 1.77 27.48
C GLY A 129 14.19 2.95 27.71
N SER A 130 14.96 2.93 28.80
CA SER A 130 15.85 4.03 29.23
C SER A 130 16.93 4.40 28.20
N THR A 131 17.29 3.47 27.32
CA THR A 131 18.29 3.67 26.25
C THR A 131 17.69 3.54 24.85
N CYS A 132 16.35 3.49 24.72
CA CYS A 132 15.63 3.31 23.44
C CYS A 132 15.99 2.04 22.64
N SER A 133 16.52 1.01 23.31
CA SER A 133 16.93 -0.26 22.69
C SER A 133 15.78 -1.19 22.32
N THR A 134 14.57 -0.95 22.86
CA THR A 134 13.44 -1.89 22.79
C THR A 134 12.34 -1.35 21.88
N LYS A 135 11.95 -2.10 20.85
CA LYS A 135 10.80 -1.75 19.99
C LYS A 135 9.49 -1.86 20.77
N CYS A 136 8.46 -1.13 20.33
CA CYS A 136 7.15 -1.24 20.97
C CYS A 136 6.58 -2.67 20.93
N PRO A 137 6.01 -3.16 22.05
CA PRO A 137 5.42 -4.48 22.13
C PRO A 137 4.17 -4.61 21.25
N GLU A 138 3.62 -5.81 21.14
CA GLU A 138 2.37 -6.00 20.41
C GLU A 138 1.21 -5.21 21.00
N GLY A 139 0.38 -4.66 20.12
CA GLY A 139 -0.75 -3.79 20.48
C GLY A 139 -0.39 -2.37 20.95
N ARG A 140 0.87 -1.92 20.86
CA ARG A 140 1.27 -0.54 21.23
C ARG A 140 2.10 0.17 20.16
N TYR A 141 2.01 1.50 20.14
CA TYR A 141 2.72 2.36 19.20
C TYR A 141 3.06 3.75 19.77
N GLY A 142 3.80 4.55 19.00
CA GLY A 142 4.11 5.94 19.29
C GLY A 142 5.33 6.11 20.19
N LYS A 143 5.52 7.35 20.68
CA LYS A 143 6.63 7.72 21.57
C LYS A 143 6.50 6.99 22.92
N GLY A 144 7.55 6.28 23.32
CA GLY A 144 7.53 5.46 24.54
C GLY A 144 6.45 4.38 24.57
N CYS A 145 5.86 4.04 23.40
CA CYS A 145 4.79 3.04 23.27
C CYS A 145 3.53 3.34 24.10
N SER A 146 3.27 4.64 24.30
CA SER A 146 2.18 5.14 25.14
C SER A 146 0.79 4.81 24.59
N ASN A 147 0.65 4.76 23.26
CA ASN A 147 -0.64 4.56 22.58
C ASN A 147 -0.96 3.08 22.36
N LYS A 148 -2.25 2.74 22.32
CA LYS A 148 -2.76 1.39 22.01
C LYS A 148 -3.23 1.29 20.57
N CYS A 149 -2.83 0.23 19.88
CA CYS A 149 -3.32 -0.10 18.54
C CYS A 149 -4.80 -0.50 18.57
N VAL A 150 -5.56 -0.12 17.53
CA VAL A 150 -6.99 -0.43 17.38
C VAL A 150 -7.30 -1.39 16.22
N CYS A 151 -6.26 -1.96 15.61
CA CYS A 151 -6.34 -2.85 14.45
C CYS A 151 -7.13 -4.13 14.76
N LYS A 152 -8.03 -4.51 13.85
CA LYS A 152 -8.90 -5.70 13.96
C LYS A 152 -8.49 -6.79 12.96
N ASN A 153 -9.11 -7.96 13.09
CA ASN A 153 -9.06 -9.07 12.12
C ASN A 153 -7.63 -9.57 11.80
N GLY A 154 -6.70 -9.50 12.76
CA GLY A 154 -5.31 -9.96 12.59
C GLY A 154 -4.41 -8.97 11.84
N ALA A 155 -4.87 -7.74 11.60
CA ALA A 155 -4.07 -6.69 10.97
C ALA A 155 -2.87 -6.25 11.82
N THR A 156 -1.73 -6.02 11.16
CA THR A 156 -0.48 -5.59 11.81
C THR A 156 -0.51 -4.10 12.12
N CYS A 157 -0.15 -3.71 13.33
CA CYS A 157 -0.05 -2.31 13.73
C CYS A 157 1.38 -1.76 13.52
N ASN A 158 1.49 -0.62 12.84
CA ASN A 158 2.73 0.13 12.75
C ASN A 158 3.10 0.71 14.12
N LYS A 159 4.29 0.35 14.62
CA LYS A 159 4.80 0.79 15.94
C LYS A 159 5.05 2.30 16.01
N VAL A 160 5.24 2.97 14.88
CA VAL A 160 5.57 4.40 14.83
C VAL A 160 4.31 5.26 14.97
N ASP A 161 3.35 5.10 14.06
CA ASP A 161 2.17 5.97 13.91
C ASP A 161 0.83 5.33 14.29
N GLY A 162 0.80 4.01 14.53
CA GLY A 162 -0.42 3.26 14.88
C GLY A 162 -1.29 2.88 13.69
N SER A 163 -0.86 3.15 12.45
CA SER A 163 -1.56 2.75 11.23
C SER A 163 -1.68 1.22 11.13
N CYS A 164 -2.80 0.75 10.60
CA CYS A 164 -3.10 -0.68 10.47
C CYS A 164 -2.85 -1.17 9.05
N LEU A 165 -2.03 -2.21 8.91
CA LEU A 165 -1.84 -2.96 7.67
C LEU A 165 -2.84 -4.12 7.64
N CYS A 166 -3.92 -3.98 6.86
CA CYS A 166 -5.00 -4.94 6.86
C CYS A 166 -4.62 -6.25 6.15
N THR A 167 -4.90 -7.37 6.80
CA THR A 167 -4.86 -8.70 6.17
C THR A 167 -5.79 -8.77 4.96
N SER A 168 -5.50 -9.66 4.01
CA SER A 168 -6.32 -9.89 2.83
C SER A 168 -7.81 -10.10 3.17
N GLY A 169 -8.69 -9.42 2.43
CA GLY A 169 -10.14 -9.44 2.67
C GLY A 169 -10.68 -8.32 3.56
N TRP A 170 -9.80 -7.48 4.13
CA TRP A 170 -10.18 -6.40 5.06
C TRP A 170 -9.60 -5.04 4.68
N GLN A 171 -10.31 -3.98 5.07
CA GLN A 171 -10.02 -2.57 4.78
C GLN A 171 -10.55 -1.64 5.88
N GLY A 172 -10.28 -0.34 5.71
CA GLY A 172 -10.58 0.72 6.68
C GLY A 172 -9.42 0.98 7.63
N SER A 173 -9.42 2.15 8.28
CA SER A 173 -8.31 2.61 9.14
C SER A 173 -7.96 1.67 10.30
N ASN A 174 -8.92 0.86 10.76
CA ASN A 174 -8.73 -0.16 11.80
C ASN A 174 -8.91 -1.60 11.27
N CYS A 175 -9.01 -1.79 9.95
CA CYS A 175 -9.25 -3.09 9.29
C CYS A 175 -10.54 -3.80 9.72
N GLY A 176 -11.52 -3.07 10.25
CA GLY A 176 -12.78 -3.62 10.75
C GLY A 176 -13.80 -4.01 9.67
N SER A 177 -13.63 -3.54 8.42
CA SER A 177 -14.60 -3.73 7.34
C SER A 177 -14.07 -4.73 6.30
N LYS A 178 -14.92 -5.65 5.83
CA LYS A 178 -14.59 -6.52 4.69
C LYS A 178 -14.40 -5.70 3.40
N CYS A 179 -13.71 -6.26 2.41
CA CYS A 179 -13.66 -5.65 1.07
C CYS A 179 -15.07 -5.42 0.50
N ASN A 180 -15.24 -4.29 -0.19
CA ASN A 180 -16.43 -4.02 -1.00
C ASN A 180 -16.52 -5.04 -2.15
N GLU A 181 -17.72 -5.24 -2.69
CA GLU A 181 -17.90 -6.11 -3.86
C GLU A 181 -17.00 -5.68 -5.03
N GLY A 182 -16.42 -6.67 -5.71
CA GLY A 182 -15.46 -6.44 -6.79
C GLY A 182 -14.03 -6.07 -6.36
N ARG A 183 -13.73 -6.02 -5.05
CA ARG A 183 -12.37 -5.81 -4.51
C ARG A 183 -11.88 -6.99 -3.69
N PHE A 184 -10.56 -7.21 -3.68
CA PHE A 184 -9.93 -8.28 -2.90
C PHE A 184 -8.49 -7.97 -2.48
N GLY A 185 -7.91 -8.86 -1.67
CA GLY A 185 -6.51 -8.85 -1.27
C GLY A 185 -6.22 -7.89 -0.13
N GLN A 186 -4.92 -7.66 0.12
CA GLN A 186 -4.43 -6.79 1.19
C GLN A 186 -4.91 -5.34 0.97
N ASN A 187 -5.48 -4.73 2.02
CA ASN A 187 -6.14 -3.42 1.97
C ASN A 187 -7.20 -3.28 0.84
N CYS A 188 -7.74 -4.39 0.31
CA CYS A 188 -8.72 -4.42 -0.77
C CYS A 188 -8.32 -3.64 -2.04
N THR A 189 -7.02 -3.53 -2.30
CA THR A 189 -6.47 -2.73 -3.41
C THR A 189 -6.67 -3.36 -4.79
N GLN A 190 -6.82 -4.69 -4.85
CA GLN A 190 -6.95 -5.44 -6.10
C GLN A 190 -8.41 -5.52 -6.56
N SER A 191 -8.62 -5.60 -7.88
CA SER A 191 -9.97 -5.64 -8.49
C SER A 191 -10.27 -7.02 -9.06
N CYS A 192 -11.43 -7.56 -8.69
CA CYS A 192 -11.90 -8.86 -9.16
C CYS A 192 -12.17 -8.87 -10.67
N LYS A 193 -11.88 -9.99 -11.33
CA LYS A 193 -12.08 -10.18 -12.78
C LYS A 193 -13.30 -11.04 -13.13
N CYS A 194 -14.08 -11.43 -12.13
CA CYS A 194 -15.24 -12.30 -12.25
C CYS A 194 -16.30 -11.75 -13.22
N LYS A 195 -16.91 -12.64 -14.01
CA LYS A 195 -17.94 -12.34 -15.03
C LYS A 195 -19.26 -13.03 -14.68
N ASN A 196 -20.30 -12.71 -15.45
CA ASN A 196 -21.61 -13.38 -15.41
C ASN A 196 -22.27 -13.42 -14.02
N GLY A 197 -22.03 -12.41 -13.18
CA GLY A 197 -22.59 -12.32 -11.82
C GLY A 197 -21.91 -13.23 -10.78
N ALA A 198 -20.76 -13.83 -11.10
CA ALA A 198 -20.00 -14.64 -10.16
C ALA A 198 -19.50 -13.84 -8.95
N LYS A 199 -19.60 -14.44 -7.75
CA LYS A 199 -19.18 -13.81 -6.50
C LYS A 199 -17.66 -13.89 -6.37
N CYS A 200 -17.03 -12.79 -5.99
CA CYS A 200 -15.58 -12.73 -5.77
C CYS A 200 -15.24 -12.99 -4.29
N ASN A 201 -14.23 -13.81 -4.04
CA ASN A 201 -13.64 -13.98 -2.73
C ASN A 201 -12.77 -12.77 -2.38
N ALA A 202 -13.12 -12.07 -1.30
CA ALA A 202 -12.40 -10.89 -0.83
C ALA A 202 -10.93 -11.16 -0.43
N VAL A 203 -10.57 -12.41 -0.11
CA VAL A 203 -9.20 -12.75 0.34
C VAL A 203 -8.24 -12.90 -0.84
N ASP A 204 -8.59 -13.71 -1.84
CA ASP A 204 -7.69 -14.16 -2.91
C ASP A 204 -8.14 -13.79 -4.34
N GLY A 205 -9.34 -13.21 -4.50
CA GLY A 205 -9.89 -12.80 -5.79
C GLY A 205 -10.47 -13.95 -6.63
N SER A 206 -10.57 -15.16 -6.07
CA SER A 206 -11.19 -16.31 -6.73
C SER A 206 -12.69 -16.08 -6.97
N CYS A 207 -13.20 -16.62 -8.08
CA CYS A 207 -14.58 -16.42 -8.50
C CYS A 207 -15.42 -17.68 -8.24
N ASP A 208 -16.50 -17.55 -7.48
CA ASP A 208 -17.50 -18.60 -7.32
C ASP A 208 -18.50 -18.54 -8.48
N CYS A 209 -18.35 -19.44 -9.45
CA CYS A 209 -19.11 -19.41 -10.69
C CYS A 209 -20.57 -19.85 -10.48
N PRO A 210 -21.55 -19.11 -11.05
CA PRO A 210 -22.93 -19.54 -11.05
C PRO A 210 -23.11 -20.78 -11.96
N PRO A 211 -24.19 -21.56 -11.74
CA PRO A 211 -24.49 -22.71 -12.58
C PRO A 211 -24.53 -22.37 -14.07
N GLY A 212 -23.92 -23.22 -14.90
CA GLY A 212 -23.79 -22.98 -16.34
C GLY A 212 -22.50 -22.30 -16.78
N TYR A 213 -21.65 -21.85 -15.84
CA TYR A 213 -20.37 -21.21 -16.13
C TYR A 213 -19.17 -21.88 -15.43
N LYS A 214 -17.98 -21.73 -16.01
CA LYS A 214 -16.68 -22.24 -15.54
C LYS A 214 -15.53 -21.32 -15.93
N GLY A 215 -14.30 -21.74 -15.61
CA GLY A 215 -13.07 -20.97 -15.82
C GLY A 215 -12.75 -20.05 -14.64
N LYS A 216 -11.52 -19.54 -14.56
CA LYS A 216 -11.02 -18.76 -13.40
C LYS A 216 -11.81 -17.48 -13.12
N THR A 217 -12.41 -16.91 -14.17
CA THR A 217 -13.19 -15.67 -14.18
C THR A 217 -14.68 -15.92 -14.44
N CYS A 218 -15.12 -17.17 -14.56
CA CYS A 218 -16.50 -17.56 -14.89
C CYS A 218 -17.01 -17.03 -16.24
N GLU A 219 -16.12 -16.78 -17.19
CA GLU A 219 -16.44 -16.30 -18.54
C GLU A 219 -16.84 -17.41 -19.51
N GLU A 220 -16.39 -18.64 -19.28
CA GLU A 220 -16.70 -19.80 -20.13
C GLU A 220 -18.07 -20.39 -19.76
N LEU A 221 -18.91 -20.65 -20.77
CA LEU A 221 -20.11 -21.49 -20.60
C LEU A 221 -19.72 -22.97 -20.41
N CYS A 222 -20.61 -23.77 -19.82
CA CYS A 222 -20.46 -25.23 -19.86
C CYS A 222 -20.44 -25.73 -21.30
N GLY A 223 -19.53 -26.67 -21.59
CA GLY A 223 -19.50 -27.37 -22.87
C GLY A 223 -20.75 -28.24 -23.07
N ASN A 224 -21.00 -28.62 -24.33
CA ASN A 224 -22.13 -29.47 -24.70
C ASN A 224 -22.19 -30.73 -23.83
N GLY A 225 -23.40 -31.07 -23.36
CA GLY A 225 -23.63 -32.23 -22.50
C GLY A 225 -23.25 -32.02 -21.03
N LYS A 226 -22.87 -30.81 -20.59
CA LYS A 226 -22.58 -30.50 -19.17
C LYS A 226 -23.38 -29.34 -18.60
N TRP A 227 -23.67 -29.39 -17.31
CA TRP A 227 -24.47 -28.40 -16.61
C TRP A 227 -24.10 -28.24 -15.12
N GLY A 228 -24.75 -27.29 -14.47
CA GLY A 228 -24.67 -27.06 -13.03
C GLY A 228 -23.45 -26.23 -12.61
N LYS A 229 -23.18 -26.19 -11.30
CA LYS A 229 -22.04 -25.45 -10.74
C LYS A 229 -20.72 -26.06 -11.22
N SER A 230 -19.82 -25.22 -11.73
CA SER A 230 -18.52 -25.61 -12.31
C SER A 230 -18.61 -26.65 -13.45
N CYS A 231 -19.80 -26.87 -14.02
CA CYS A 231 -20.05 -27.84 -15.10
C CYS A 231 -19.69 -29.29 -14.75
N PHE A 232 -19.83 -29.71 -13.49
CA PHE A 232 -19.52 -31.08 -13.07
C PHE A 232 -20.62 -32.11 -13.38
N GLN A 233 -21.86 -31.67 -13.62
CA GLN A 233 -22.96 -32.58 -13.95
C GLN A 233 -23.02 -32.85 -15.46
N ASN A 234 -23.36 -34.08 -15.83
CA ASN A 234 -23.61 -34.47 -17.22
C ASN A 234 -25.11 -34.40 -17.53
N CYS A 235 -25.47 -34.10 -18.78
CA CYS A 235 -26.85 -34.09 -19.26
C CYS A 235 -27.29 -35.48 -19.71
N SER A 236 -28.55 -35.84 -19.44
CA SER A 236 -29.16 -37.12 -19.84
C SER A 236 -30.11 -36.99 -21.05
N CYS A 237 -30.05 -35.87 -21.77
CA CYS A 237 -30.95 -35.55 -22.87
C CYS A 237 -30.74 -36.46 -24.09
N MET A 238 -31.83 -37.08 -24.55
CA MET A 238 -31.87 -37.99 -25.70
C MET A 238 -32.38 -37.28 -26.98
N ASN A 239 -32.38 -38.00 -28.11
CA ASN A 239 -33.05 -37.59 -29.36
C ASN A 239 -32.67 -36.20 -29.90
N GLY A 240 -31.41 -35.79 -29.70
CA GLY A 240 -30.88 -34.50 -30.16
C GLY A 240 -31.37 -33.29 -29.35
N ALA A 241 -32.01 -33.50 -28.20
CA ALA A 241 -32.51 -32.44 -27.34
C ALA A 241 -31.38 -31.56 -26.77
N LYS A 242 -31.66 -30.24 -26.65
CA LYS A 242 -30.69 -29.27 -26.14
C LYS A 242 -30.73 -29.23 -24.61
N CYS A 243 -29.59 -29.48 -23.97
CA CYS A 243 -29.46 -29.32 -22.52
C CYS A 243 -29.20 -27.85 -22.14
N LEU A 244 -29.88 -27.37 -21.09
CA LEU A 244 -29.61 -26.06 -20.49
C LEU A 244 -28.45 -26.14 -19.48
N SER A 245 -27.34 -25.46 -19.79
CA SER A 245 -26.13 -25.46 -18.95
C SER A 245 -26.35 -25.04 -17.50
N ALA A 246 -27.32 -24.17 -17.22
CA ALA A 246 -27.60 -23.71 -15.86
C ALA A 246 -28.34 -24.76 -15.00
N THR A 247 -29.30 -25.49 -15.59
CA THR A 247 -30.29 -26.30 -14.85
C THR A 247 -30.30 -27.79 -15.20
N GLY A 248 -29.61 -28.20 -16.26
CA GLY A 248 -29.63 -29.58 -16.77
C GLY A 248 -30.90 -29.95 -17.55
N GLN A 249 -31.90 -29.06 -17.57
CA GLN A 249 -33.18 -29.31 -18.22
C GLN A 249 -33.01 -29.50 -19.73
N CYS A 250 -33.64 -30.55 -20.26
CA CYS A 250 -33.67 -30.84 -21.68
C CYS A 250 -34.79 -30.05 -22.38
N ILE A 251 -34.45 -29.39 -23.47
CA ILE A 251 -35.40 -28.81 -24.42
C ILE A 251 -35.56 -29.81 -25.56
N CYS A 252 -36.71 -30.49 -25.58
CA CYS A 252 -36.94 -31.59 -26.51
C CYS A 252 -37.15 -31.11 -27.94
N THR A 253 -36.54 -31.84 -28.89
CA THR A 253 -36.78 -31.69 -30.32
C THR A 253 -38.25 -31.97 -30.65
N PRO A 254 -38.79 -31.45 -31.77
CA PRO A 254 -40.18 -31.71 -32.15
C PRO A 254 -40.48 -33.20 -32.29
N GLY A 255 -41.60 -33.64 -31.71
CA GLY A 255 -41.98 -35.06 -31.65
C GLY A 255 -41.58 -35.80 -30.36
N TRP A 256 -40.81 -35.17 -29.46
CA TRP A 256 -40.31 -35.76 -28.21
C TRP A 256 -40.70 -34.95 -26.97
N GLN A 257 -40.87 -35.66 -25.85
CA GLN A 257 -41.19 -35.15 -24.51
C GLN A 257 -40.59 -36.04 -23.41
N GLY A 258 -40.89 -35.71 -22.15
CA GLY A 258 -40.25 -36.29 -20.97
C GLY A 258 -39.07 -35.44 -20.49
N SER A 259 -38.66 -35.63 -19.24
CA SER A 259 -37.56 -34.87 -18.62
C SER A 259 -36.22 -35.04 -19.36
N ASN A 260 -36.01 -36.21 -19.96
CA ASN A 260 -34.84 -36.56 -20.77
C ASN A 260 -35.11 -36.57 -22.28
N CYS A 261 -36.31 -36.20 -22.74
CA CYS A 261 -36.72 -36.26 -24.15
C CYS A 261 -36.63 -37.66 -24.79
N ASP A 262 -36.84 -38.70 -23.97
CA ASP A 262 -36.79 -40.12 -24.29
C ASP A 262 -38.12 -40.70 -24.77
N SER A 263 -39.23 -39.99 -24.54
CA SER A 263 -40.59 -40.41 -24.90
C SER A 263 -41.12 -39.62 -26.12
N LYS A 264 -41.88 -40.27 -27.01
CA LYS A 264 -42.58 -39.58 -28.11
C LYS A 264 -43.74 -38.73 -27.55
N CYS A 265 -44.23 -37.77 -28.34
CA CYS A 265 -45.48 -37.06 -28.01
C CYS A 265 -46.65 -38.04 -27.84
N ASP A 266 -47.49 -37.77 -26.83
CA ASP A 266 -48.77 -38.43 -26.69
C ASP A 266 -49.69 -38.15 -27.88
N GLU A 267 -50.65 -39.05 -28.13
CA GLU A 267 -51.59 -38.90 -29.24
C GLU A 267 -52.34 -37.56 -29.17
N GLY A 268 -52.37 -36.84 -30.29
CA GLY A 268 -52.98 -35.52 -30.36
C GLY A 268 -52.07 -34.35 -29.93
N ARG A 269 -50.78 -34.57 -29.65
CA ARG A 269 -49.79 -33.51 -29.45
C ARG A 269 -48.68 -33.52 -30.51
N PHE A 270 -48.11 -32.36 -30.79
CA PHE A 270 -46.98 -32.20 -31.71
C PHE A 270 -46.06 -31.03 -31.35
N GLY A 271 -44.98 -30.88 -32.10
CA GLY A 271 -44.09 -29.73 -32.03
C GLY A 271 -43.05 -29.84 -30.91
N GLN A 272 -42.29 -28.76 -30.69
CA GLN A 272 -41.20 -28.74 -29.71
C GLN A 272 -41.73 -29.01 -28.30
N SER A 273 -41.15 -30.01 -27.63
CA SER A 273 -41.61 -30.49 -26.31
C SER A 273 -43.11 -30.81 -26.24
N CYS A 274 -43.72 -31.20 -27.38
CA CYS A 274 -45.14 -31.59 -27.51
C CYS A 274 -46.12 -30.51 -26.98
N SER A 275 -45.72 -29.24 -27.06
CA SER A 275 -46.46 -28.10 -26.53
C SER A 275 -47.70 -27.74 -27.35
N GLU A 276 -47.79 -28.16 -28.61
CA GLU A 276 -48.93 -27.88 -29.48
C GLU A 276 -49.92 -29.05 -29.54
N SER A 277 -51.20 -28.73 -29.79
CA SER A 277 -52.28 -29.72 -29.92
C SER A 277 -52.69 -29.91 -31.37
N CYS A 278 -52.69 -31.15 -31.83
CA CYS A 278 -53.15 -31.57 -33.14
C CYS A 278 -54.63 -31.19 -33.35
N LYS A 279 -54.99 -30.86 -34.58
CA LYS A 279 -56.36 -30.48 -34.96
C LYS A 279 -57.03 -31.51 -35.86
N CYS A 280 -56.39 -32.68 -36.03
CA CYS A 280 -56.80 -33.74 -36.94
C CYS A 280 -58.25 -34.18 -36.68
N LYS A 281 -59.00 -34.44 -37.75
CA LYS A 281 -60.42 -34.85 -37.70
C LYS A 281 -60.62 -36.11 -38.54
N ASN A 282 -61.72 -36.83 -38.28
CA ASN A 282 -62.14 -38.02 -39.02
C ASN A 282 -61.14 -39.19 -38.93
N GLY A 283 -60.57 -39.43 -37.74
CA GLY A 283 -59.64 -40.56 -37.50
C GLY A 283 -58.25 -40.43 -38.15
N ALA A 284 -57.91 -39.25 -38.67
CA ALA A 284 -56.61 -38.99 -39.26
C ALA A 284 -55.50 -38.96 -38.20
N GLN A 285 -54.41 -39.65 -38.47
CA GLN A 285 -53.26 -39.77 -37.57
C GLN A 285 -52.42 -38.48 -37.61
N CYS A 286 -51.97 -38.00 -36.45
CA CYS A 286 -51.19 -36.77 -36.35
C CYS A 286 -49.68 -37.05 -36.33
N ASN A 287 -48.93 -36.33 -37.14
CA ASN A 287 -47.47 -36.34 -37.09
C ASN A 287 -46.99 -35.53 -35.88
N ALA A 288 -46.32 -36.20 -34.93
CA ALA A 288 -45.81 -35.61 -33.71
C ALA A 288 -44.74 -34.51 -33.94
N VAL A 289 -44.08 -34.47 -35.10
CA VAL A 289 -43.02 -33.50 -35.40
C VAL A 289 -43.61 -32.16 -35.82
N ASP A 290 -44.53 -32.14 -36.80
CA ASP A 290 -45.00 -30.92 -37.47
C ASP A 290 -46.53 -30.68 -37.41
N GLY A 291 -47.29 -31.61 -36.83
CA GLY A 291 -48.75 -31.51 -36.71
C GLY A 291 -49.50 -31.72 -38.02
N SER A 292 -48.84 -32.23 -39.07
CA SER A 292 -49.51 -32.71 -40.28
C SER A 292 -50.40 -33.93 -39.96
N CYS A 293 -51.42 -34.18 -40.79
CA CYS A 293 -52.37 -35.26 -40.56
C CYS A 293 -52.41 -36.22 -41.75
N ASP A 294 -52.04 -37.47 -41.48
CA ASP A 294 -52.14 -38.56 -42.44
C ASP A 294 -53.57 -39.08 -42.47
N CYS A 295 -54.22 -38.87 -43.61
CA CYS A 295 -55.61 -39.24 -43.82
C CYS A 295 -55.73 -40.74 -44.17
N PRO A 296 -56.75 -41.45 -43.62
CA PRO A 296 -56.99 -42.84 -43.98
C PRO A 296 -57.38 -43.00 -45.47
N PRO A 297 -57.26 -44.21 -46.05
CA PRO A 297 -57.64 -44.48 -47.44
C PRO A 297 -59.05 -43.98 -47.77
N GLY A 298 -59.20 -43.35 -48.93
CA GLY A 298 -60.45 -42.69 -49.33
C GLY A 298 -60.62 -41.25 -48.82
N TYR A 299 -59.66 -40.70 -48.08
CA TYR A 299 -59.63 -39.29 -47.67
C TYR A 299 -58.36 -38.62 -48.21
N LYS A 300 -58.49 -37.35 -48.66
CA LYS A 300 -57.32 -36.53 -49.05
C LYS A 300 -57.12 -35.39 -48.08
N GLY A 301 -55.88 -35.18 -47.66
CA GLY A 301 -55.47 -34.03 -46.85
C GLY A 301 -55.63 -32.73 -47.63
N LYS A 302 -55.92 -31.62 -46.94
CA LYS A 302 -56.02 -30.30 -47.57
C LYS A 302 -54.62 -29.75 -47.85
N THR A 303 -53.97 -30.26 -48.90
CA THR A 303 -52.67 -29.75 -49.36
C THR A 303 -52.83 -28.31 -49.87
N THR A 304 -52.64 -27.32 -49.01
CA THR A 304 -52.35 -25.95 -49.42
C THR A 304 -50.98 -25.94 -50.07
N ARG A 305 -50.92 -26.24 -51.38
CA ARG A 305 -49.71 -26.02 -52.17
C ARG A 305 -49.44 -24.51 -52.16
N LEU A 306 -48.31 -24.15 -51.56
CA LEU A 306 -47.73 -22.82 -51.62
C LEU A 306 -46.94 -22.73 -52.92
N PHE A 307 -47.20 -21.70 -53.71
CA PHE A 307 -46.46 -21.41 -54.94
C PHE A 307 -45.85 -20.01 -54.82
N ILE A 308 -44.65 -19.82 -55.37
CA ILE A 308 -44.05 -18.49 -55.51
C ILE A 308 -44.50 -17.94 -56.86
N ASP A 309 -45.10 -16.75 -56.86
CA ASP A 309 -45.43 -16.05 -58.09
C ASP A 309 -44.16 -15.57 -58.81
N ALA A 310 -43.96 -16.02 -60.05
CA ALA A 310 -42.73 -15.78 -60.80
C ALA A 310 -42.53 -14.33 -61.29
N LYS A 311 -43.51 -13.43 -61.09
CA LYS A 311 -43.40 -12.01 -61.43
C LYS A 311 -43.23 -11.09 -60.22
N SER A 312 -43.68 -11.51 -59.04
CA SER A 312 -43.73 -10.68 -57.82
C SER A 312 -43.01 -11.29 -56.61
N GLY A 313 -42.53 -12.54 -56.70
CA GLY A 313 -41.82 -13.24 -55.62
C GLY A 313 -42.69 -13.57 -54.39
N LYS A 314 -43.99 -13.27 -54.42
CA LYS A 314 -44.90 -13.49 -53.30
C LYS A 314 -45.34 -14.95 -53.18
N LEU A 315 -45.48 -15.41 -51.94
CA LEU A 315 -46.05 -16.71 -51.59
C LEU A 315 -47.58 -16.65 -51.75
N LEU A 316 -48.15 -17.51 -52.60
CA LEU A 316 -49.58 -17.58 -52.86
C LEU A 316 -50.16 -18.96 -52.52
N VAL A 317 -51.37 -18.98 -51.95
CA VAL A 317 -52.17 -20.18 -51.69
C VAL A 317 -53.23 -20.33 -52.77
N ARG A 318 -53.37 -21.52 -53.36
CA ARG A 318 -54.43 -21.80 -54.35
C ARG A 318 -55.54 -22.67 -53.73
N GLU A 319 -56.69 -22.07 -53.43
CA GLU A 319 -57.94 -22.82 -53.29
C GLU A 319 -58.62 -23.01 -54.66
N ARG A 320 -59.54 -23.98 -54.77
CA ARG A 320 -60.05 -24.44 -56.08
C ARG A 320 -61.18 -23.59 -56.66
N THR A 321 -61.60 -22.52 -55.98
CA THR A 321 -62.64 -21.58 -56.43
C THR A 321 -62.36 -20.18 -55.91
N SER A 322 -62.26 -19.22 -56.84
CA SER A 322 -62.23 -17.75 -56.63
C SER A 322 -60.98 -17.14 -55.98
N ILE A 323 -60.46 -16.09 -56.62
CA ILE A 323 -59.40 -15.22 -56.12
C ILE A 323 -60.04 -14.05 -55.37
N LEU A 324 -59.66 -13.80 -54.11
CA LEU A 324 -59.89 -12.51 -53.44
C LEU A 324 -58.91 -12.28 -52.27
N THR A 325 -58.17 -11.17 -52.40
CA THR A 325 -57.62 -10.26 -51.35
C THR A 325 -56.99 -10.78 -50.05
N LEU A 326 -55.74 -10.33 -49.87
CA LEU A 326 -55.06 -9.94 -48.62
C LEU A 326 -55.89 -10.03 -47.32
N LEU A 327 -55.50 -10.96 -46.43
CA LEU A 327 -55.60 -10.78 -44.98
C LEU A 327 -54.33 -11.29 -44.31
N GLU A 328 -53.97 -10.64 -43.21
CA GLU A 328 -52.72 -10.85 -42.49
C GLU A 328 -52.70 -12.19 -41.71
N SER A 329 -51.50 -12.76 -41.60
CA SER A 329 -50.99 -13.40 -40.37
C SER A 329 -51.92 -14.38 -39.62
N VAL A 330 -52.54 -15.34 -40.31
CA VAL A 330 -53.07 -16.54 -39.64
C VAL A 330 -52.51 -17.81 -40.28
N LYS A 331 -51.34 -18.27 -39.77
CA LYS A 331 -50.93 -19.68 -39.87
C LYS A 331 -51.95 -20.54 -39.10
N ARG A 332 -53.02 -20.97 -39.77
CA ARG A 332 -53.85 -22.11 -39.33
C ARG A 332 -53.66 -23.23 -40.33
N ASN A 333 -52.79 -24.17 -39.97
CA ASN A 333 -52.50 -25.38 -40.73
C ASN A 333 -53.81 -26.03 -41.20
N GLY A 334 -53.84 -26.41 -42.49
CA GLY A 334 -55.04 -26.89 -43.17
C GLY A 334 -55.42 -28.31 -42.76
N VAL A 335 -56.06 -28.46 -41.60
CA VAL A 335 -56.31 -29.77 -40.97
C VAL A 335 -57.75 -30.25 -41.17
N ILE A 336 -58.09 -30.70 -42.39
CA ILE A 336 -59.34 -31.41 -42.66
C ILE A 336 -59.08 -32.51 -43.69
N CYS A 337 -59.15 -33.77 -43.25
CA CYS A 337 -59.29 -34.91 -44.15
C CYS A 337 -60.73 -34.95 -44.68
N ARG A 338 -60.91 -34.66 -45.97
CA ARG A 338 -62.22 -34.73 -46.64
C ARG A 338 -62.39 -36.09 -47.31
N ARG A 339 -63.56 -36.71 -47.11
CA ARG A 339 -63.95 -37.97 -47.76
C ARG A 339 -64.01 -37.74 -49.27
N PHE A 340 -63.29 -38.54 -50.03
CA PHE A 340 -63.40 -38.58 -51.47
C PHE A 340 -64.59 -39.49 -51.79
N VAL A 341 -65.71 -38.87 -52.21
CA VAL A 341 -66.80 -39.57 -52.89
C VAL A 341 -66.50 -39.40 -54.39
N MET A 342 -66.42 -40.51 -55.13
CA MET A 342 -66.38 -40.48 -56.59
C MET A 342 -67.76 -40.12 -57.14
#